data_AF-A0A7G6ACC9-F1
#
_entry.id   AF-A0A7G6ACC9-F1
#
_cell.length_a   1.000
_cell.length_b   1.000
_cell.length_c   1.000
_cell.angle_alpha   90.00
_cell.angle_beta   90.00
_cell.angle_gamma   90.00
#
_symmetry.space_group_name_H-M   'P 1'
#
loop_
_entity.id
_entity.type
_entity.pdbx_description
1 polymer ?
#
loop_
_entity_poly.entity_id
_entity_poly.type
_entity_poly.pdbx_seq_one_letter_code
_entity_poly.pdbx_strand_id
1 'polypeptide(L)'
;MTAKETKLQGLIDTCKRTVARATTLTGQLGSFGRVQEGRLVTVDAQAQLESALQLIRGGVGETVRIDTAFDPDLWPVTVEPLQFDLALLNLAINARDAMPAGGVLRIEARKLRLDAPLQGLAPAITCT
;
A
#
# COMPACT_ATOMS: atom_id res chain seq x y z
N MET A 1 34.59 -21.16 -16.52
CA MET A 1 33.11 -21.07 -16.45
C MET A 1 32.57 -21.10 -17.86
N THR A 2 31.81 -22.14 -18.19
CA THR A 2 31.33 -22.38 -19.56
C THR A 2 30.07 -21.57 -19.84
N ALA A 3 29.84 -21.17 -21.10
CA ALA A 3 28.64 -20.43 -21.51
C ALA A 3 27.31 -21.14 -21.12
N LYS A 4 27.37 -22.45 -20.88
CA LYS A 4 26.26 -23.28 -20.41
C LYS A 4 25.92 -23.02 -18.94
N GLU A 5 26.90 -22.79 -18.07
CA GLU A 5 26.69 -22.43 -16.66
C GLU A 5 26.11 -21.03 -16.51
N THR A 6 26.56 -20.06 -17.31
CA THR A 6 26.02 -18.69 -17.31
C THR A 6 24.54 -18.67 -17.73
N LYS A 7 24.19 -19.47 -18.75
CA LYS A 7 22.80 -19.61 -19.22
C LYS A 7 21.91 -20.30 -18.19
N LEU A 8 22.44 -21.31 -17.48
CA LEU A 8 21.75 -21.99 -16.39
C LEU A 8 21.48 -21.05 -15.21
N GLN A 9 22.45 -20.19 -14.87
CA GLN A 9 22.30 -19.20 -13.81
C GLN A 9 21.22 -18.16 -14.15
N GLY A 10 21.20 -17.65 -15.38
CA GLY A 10 20.15 -16.71 -15.82
C GLY A 10 18.74 -17.31 -15.81
N LEU A 11 18.61 -18.61 -16.09
CA LEU A 11 17.33 -19.32 -15.98
C LEU A 11 16.88 -19.47 -14.52
N ILE A 12 17.81 -19.77 -13.60
CA ILE A 12 17.53 -19.86 -12.16
C ILE A 12 17.07 -18.51 -11.60
N ASP A 13 17.75 -17.42 -11.96
CA ASP A 13 17.39 -16.08 -11.50
C ASP A 13 16.03 -15.63 -12.05
N THR A 14 15.74 -15.99 -13.31
CA THR A 14 14.43 -15.74 -13.91
C THR A 14 13.33 -16.52 -13.19
N CYS A 15 13.57 -17.80 -12.90
CA CYS A 15 12.64 -18.63 -12.14
C CYS A 15 12.37 -18.05 -10.74
N LYS A 16 13.42 -17.64 -10.01
CA LYS A 16 13.29 -17.00 -8.69
C LYS A 16 12.44 -15.73 -8.74
N ARG A 17 12.67 -14.86 -9.72
CA ARG A 17 11.88 -13.63 -9.89
C ARG A 17 10.41 -13.93 -10.20
N THR A 18 10.15 -14.90 -11.07
CA THR A 18 8.78 -15.28 -11.42
C THR A 18 8.05 -15.93 -10.25
N VAL A 19 8.72 -16.78 -9.47
CA VAL A 19 8.17 -17.38 -8.24
C VAL A 19 7.89 -16.31 -7.20
N ALA A 20 8.80 -15.38 -6.96
CA ALA A 20 8.58 -14.27 -6.02
C ALA A 20 7.34 -13.45 -6.42
N ARG A 21 7.20 -13.12 -7.71
CA ARG A 21 6.05 -12.39 -8.24
C ARG A 21 4.75 -13.19 -8.12
N ALA A 22 4.79 -14.49 -8.39
CA ALA A 22 3.64 -15.38 -8.22
C ALA A 22 3.22 -15.47 -6.75
N THR A 23 4.16 -15.58 -5.81
CA THR A 23 3.90 -15.57 -4.36
C THR A 23 3.29 -14.26 -3.89
N THR A 24 3.76 -13.12 -4.42
CA THR A 24 3.14 -11.81 -4.14
C THR A 24 1.69 -11.77 -4.67
N LEU A 25 1.45 -12.22 -5.90
CA LEU A 25 0.12 -12.24 -6.50
C LEU A 25 -0.85 -13.21 -5.78
N THR A 26 -0.39 -14.40 -5.40
CA THR A 26 -1.21 -15.37 -4.65
C THR A 26 -1.44 -14.93 -3.20
N GLY A 27 -0.47 -14.27 -2.58
CA GLY A 27 -0.63 -13.63 -1.27
C GLY A 27 -1.67 -12.49 -1.31
N GLN A 28 -1.67 -11.70 -2.38
CA GLN A 28 -2.69 -10.67 -2.62
C GLN A 28 -4.08 -11.30 -2.84
N LEU A 29 -4.20 -12.37 -3.63
CA LEU A 29 -5.45 -13.13 -3.81
C LEU A 29 -6.00 -13.73 -2.49
N GLY A 30 -5.12 -14.21 -1.60
CA GLY A 30 -5.50 -14.68 -0.27
C GLY A 30 -6.04 -13.58 0.64
N SER A 31 -5.55 -12.34 0.48
CA SER A 31 -6.06 -11.13 1.15
C SER A 31 -7.41 -10.68 0.60
N PHE A 32 -7.66 -10.85 -0.71
CA PHE A 32 -8.97 -10.55 -1.32
C PHE A 32 -10.08 -11.55 -0.95
N GLY A 33 -9.73 -12.79 -0.58
CA GLY A 33 -10.71 -13.88 -0.36
C GLY A 33 -10.96 -14.27 1.11
N ARG A 34 -10.12 -13.83 2.05
CA ARG A 34 -10.33 -14.10 3.47
C ARG A 34 -10.80 -12.84 4.18
N VAL A 35 -12.04 -12.87 4.65
CA VAL A 35 -12.39 -12.23 5.93
C VAL A 35 -11.58 -12.96 6.99
N GLN A 36 -10.31 -12.61 7.15
CA GLN A 36 -9.69 -12.77 8.45
C GLN A 36 -10.48 -11.81 9.35
N GLU A 37 -10.86 -12.25 10.54
CA GLU A 37 -11.36 -11.35 11.59
C GLU A 37 -10.20 -10.42 11.97
N GLY A 38 -9.92 -9.45 11.11
CA GLY A 38 -8.98 -8.39 11.35
C GLY A 38 -9.42 -7.68 12.61
N ARG A 39 -8.51 -7.50 13.55
CA ARG A 39 -8.81 -6.75 14.77
C ARG A 39 -8.96 -5.28 14.41
N LEU A 40 -10.19 -4.91 14.02
CA LEU A 40 -10.57 -3.52 13.85
C LEU A 40 -10.35 -2.79 15.17
N VAL A 41 -9.61 -1.70 15.11
CA VAL A 41 -9.35 -0.82 16.25
C VAL A 41 -9.54 0.61 15.80
N THR A 42 -10.11 1.42 16.69
CA THR A 42 -10.15 2.87 16.49
C THR A 42 -8.79 3.45 16.82
N VAL A 43 -8.17 4.11 15.86
CA VAL A 43 -6.84 4.71 15.97
C VAL A 43 -6.89 6.19 15.63
N ASP A 44 -5.88 6.92 16.12
CA ASP A 44 -5.59 8.26 15.63
C ASP A 44 -5.14 8.17 14.16
N ALA A 45 -5.88 8.83 13.27
CA ALA A 45 -5.66 8.72 11.84
C ALA A 45 -4.31 9.31 11.40
N GLN A 46 -3.87 10.40 12.04
CA GLN A 46 -2.59 11.02 11.73
C GLN A 46 -1.45 10.09 12.13
N ALA A 47 -1.47 9.56 13.36
CA ALA A 47 -0.45 8.62 13.83
C ALA A 47 -0.39 7.35 12.97
N GLN A 48 -1.55 6.84 12.53
CA GLN A 48 -1.60 5.69 11.63
C GLN A 48 -1.01 6.01 10.24
N LEU A 49 -1.33 7.19 9.67
CA LEU A 49 -0.73 7.65 8.40
C LEU A 49 0.79 7.83 8.53
N GLU A 50 1.26 8.38 9.65
CA GLU A 50 2.69 8.53 9.93
C GLU A 50 3.41 7.17 10.04
N SER A 51 2.77 6.16 10.62
CA SER A 51 3.25 4.76 10.60
C SER A 51 3.37 4.24 9.16
N ALA A 52 2.31 4.37 8.36
CA ALA A 52 2.29 3.94 6.97
C ALA A 52 3.40 4.63 6.15
N LEU A 53 3.65 5.93 6.38
CA LEU A 53 4.69 6.69 5.68
C LEU A 53 6.09 6.10 5.85
N GLN A 54 6.41 5.50 6.99
CA GLN A 54 7.70 4.84 7.20
C GLN A 54 7.88 3.65 6.25
N LEU A 55 6.83 2.82 6.11
CA LEU A 55 6.81 1.69 5.19
C LEU A 55 6.83 2.16 3.73
N ILE A 56 6.05 3.19 3.40
CA ILE A 56 5.98 3.76 2.05
C ILE A 56 7.35 4.28 1.61
N ARG A 57 8.06 5.02 2.46
CA ARG A 57 9.42 5.53 2.16
C ARG A 57 10.38 4.40 1.76
N GLY A 58 10.36 3.30 2.50
CA GLY A 58 11.17 2.11 2.18
C GLY A 58 10.73 1.42 0.88
N GLY A 59 9.42 1.45 0.58
CA GLY A 59 8.85 0.81 -0.61
C GLY A 59 9.04 1.58 -1.92
N VAL A 60 8.98 2.91 -1.90
CA VAL A 60 9.06 3.72 -3.12
C VAL A 60 10.48 4.08 -3.54
N GLY A 61 11.43 4.12 -2.59
CA GLY A 61 12.82 4.45 -2.84
C GLY A 61 13.08 5.95 -3.05
N GLU A 62 14.34 6.30 -3.31
CA GLU A 62 14.82 7.70 -3.30
C GLU A 62 14.42 8.53 -4.53
N THR A 63 14.00 7.89 -5.62
CA THR A 63 13.60 8.58 -6.86
C THR A 63 12.22 9.24 -6.76
N VAL A 64 11.44 8.90 -5.74
CA VAL A 64 10.11 9.47 -5.49
C VAL A 64 10.16 10.35 -4.25
N ARG A 65 9.92 11.65 -4.43
CA ARG A 65 9.77 12.60 -3.33
C ARG A 65 8.37 12.45 -2.73
N ILE A 66 8.28 12.28 -1.43
CA ILE A 66 6.99 12.17 -0.72
C ILE A 66 6.63 13.53 -0.12
N ASP A 67 5.46 14.03 -0.51
CA ASP A 67 4.82 15.20 0.10
C ASP A 67 3.60 14.77 0.90
N THR A 68 3.42 15.36 2.08
CA THR A 68 2.31 15.04 2.97
C THR A 68 1.59 16.30 3.39
N ALA A 69 0.26 16.27 3.39
CA ALA A 69 -0.57 17.32 3.97
C ALA A 69 -1.73 16.68 4.73
N PHE A 70 -1.62 16.67 6.05
CA PHE A 70 -2.65 16.11 6.94
C PHE A 70 -3.26 17.24 7.74
N ASP A 71 -4.59 17.33 7.72
CA ASP A 71 -5.30 18.27 8.59
C ASP A 71 -5.01 17.94 10.06
N PRO A 72 -4.78 18.93 10.93
CA PRO A 72 -4.41 18.68 12.33
C PRO A 72 -5.55 18.10 13.18
N ASP A 73 -6.77 18.02 12.64
CA ASP A 73 -7.98 17.68 13.37
C ASP A 73 -8.74 16.50 12.75
N LEU A 74 -8.03 15.55 12.12
CA LEU A 74 -8.62 14.33 11.57
C LEU A 74 -9.44 13.56 12.60
N TRP A 75 -10.56 12.97 12.15
CA TRP A 75 -11.34 12.08 12.98
C TRP A 75 -10.60 10.75 13.22
N PRO A 76 -10.74 10.14 14.40
CA PRO A 76 -10.30 8.77 14.61
C PRO A 76 -10.95 7.83 13.59
N VAL A 77 -10.21 6.84 13.13
CA VAL A 77 -10.68 5.86 12.13
C VAL A 77 -10.63 4.45 12.69
N THR A 78 -11.64 3.65 12.36
CA THR A 78 -11.67 2.23 12.72
C THR A 78 -11.15 1.42 11.55
N VAL A 79 -9.94 0.88 11.71
CA VAL A 79 -9.24 0.11 10.66
C VAL A 79 -8.55 -1.10 11.26
N GLU A 80 -8.12 -2.02 10.40
CA GLU A 80 -7.07 -2.97 10.78
C GLU A 80 -5.70 -2.32 10.44
N PRO A 81 -4.86 -1.99 11.44
CA PRO A 81 -3.66 -1.16 11.23
C PRO A 81 -2.71 -1.71 10.15
N LEU A 82 -2.43 -3.02 10.20
CA LEU A 82 -1.52 -3.64 9.23
C LEU A 82 -2.09 -3.62 7.81
N GLN A 83 -3.38 -3.92 7.62
CA GLN A 83 -3.99 -3.88 6.29
C GLN A 83 -4.07 -2.46 5.75
N PHE A 84 -4.33 -1.48 6.62
CA PHE A 84 -4.34 -0.07 6.25
C PHE A 84 -2.96 0.36 5.70
N ASP A 85 -1.89 0.03 6.43
CA ASP A 85 -0.52 0.34 6.02
C ASP A 85 -0.14 -0.35 4.70
N LEU A 86 -0.47 -1.63 4.56
CA LEU A 86 -0.20 -2.39 3.33
C LEU A 86 -1.01 -1.89 2.13
N ALA A 87 -2.26 -1.46 2.34
CA ALA A 87 -3.07 -0.86 1.28
C ALA A 87 -2.44 0.42 0.75
N LEU A 88 -2.01 1.33 1.65
CA LEU A 88 -1.33 2.57 1.26
C LEU A 88 0.01 2.30 0.57
N LEU A 89 0.78 1.32 1.05
CA LEU A 89 2.03 0.90 0.41
C LEU A 89 1.79 0.41 -1.02
N ASN A 90 0.75 -0.40 -1.25
CA ASN A 90 0.41 -0.89 -2.59
C ASN A 90 0.07 0.26 -3.54
N LEU A 91 -0.70 1.26 -3.08
CA LEU A 91 -0.98 2.45 -3.87
C LEU A 91 0.29 3.25 -4.18
N ALA A 92 1.19 3.38 -3.21
CA ALA A 92 2.45 4.09 -3.39
C ALA A 92 3.39 3.39 -4.39
N ILE A 93 3.46 2.05 -4.34
CA ILE A 93 4.19 1.24 -5.32
C ILE A 93 3.61 1.44 -6.72
N ASN A 94 2.27 1.40 -6.85
CA ASN A 94 1.61 1.65 -8.13
C ASN A 94 1.92 3.05 -8.67
N ALA A 95 1.95 4.07 -7.80
CA ALA A 95 2.34 5.43 -8.19
C ALA A 95 3.81 5.51 -8.65
N ARG A 96 4.74 4.89 -7.92
CA ARG A 96 6.16 4.81 -8.31
C ARG A 96 6.31 4.14 -9.68
N ASP A 97 5.64 3.02 -9.90
CA ASP A 97 5.75 2.26 -11.14
C ASP A 97 5.23 3.05 -12.35
N ALA A 98 4.29 3.99 -12.11
CA ALA A 98 3.84 4.97 -13.10
C ALA A 98 4.82 6.16 -13.31
N MET A 99 5.86 6.28 -12.48
CA MET A 99 6.85 7.38 -12.48
C MET A 99 8.29 6.87 -12.71
N PRO A 100 8.63 6.35 -13.91
CA PRO A 100 9.93 5.73 -14.18
C PRO A 100 11.13 6.70 -14.10
N ALA A 101 10.91 8.01 -14.28
CA ALA A 101 11.95 9.04 -14.12
C ALA A 101 12.00 9.62 -12.69
N GLY A 102 11.23 9.06 -11.75
CA GLY A 102 10.95 9.68 -10.47
C GLY A 102 9.81 10.70 -10.54
N GLY A 103 9.50 11.33 -9.41
CA GLY A 103 8.39 12.27 -9.32
C GLY A 103 8.00 12.59 -7.89
N VAL A 104 6.75 13.04 -7.72
CA VAL A 104 6.20 13.44 -6.42
C VAL A 104 4.99 12.58 -6.11
N LEU A 105 5.07 11.82 -5.02
CA LEU A 105 3.90 11.17 -4.41
C LEU A 105 3.37 12.10 -3.32
N ARG A 106 2.22 12.75 -3.57
CA ARG A 106 1.54 13.56 -2.57
C ARG A 106 0.43 12.75 -1.89
N ILE A 107 0.46 12.72 -0.55
CA ILE A 107 -0.53 12.05 0.29
C ILE A 107 -1.23 13.11 1.13
N GLU A 108 -2.54 13.23 0.96
CA GLU A 108 -3.37 14.21 1.66
C GLU A 108 -4.44 13.50 2.48
N ALA A 109 -4.69 14.02 3.68
CA ALA A 109 -5.77 13.55 4.53
C ALA A 109 -6.53 14.75 5.09
N ARG A 110 -7.85 14.74 4.91
CA ARG A 110 -8.76 15.77 5.40
C ARG A 110 -10.06 15.16 5.88
N LYS A 111 -10.77 15.86 6.75
CA LYS A 111 -12.16 15.52 7.08
C LYS A 111 -13.09 15.93 5.97
N LEU A 112 -14.04 15.08 5.64
CA LEU A 112 -15.10 15.38 4.69
C LEU A 112 -16.41 14.82 5.21
N ARG A 113 -17.41 15.69 5.41
CA ARG A 113 -18.79 15.26 5.59
C ARG A 113 -19.38 15.01 4.20
N LEU A 114 -19.97 13.84 4.03
CA LEU A 114 -20.65 13.46 2.79
C LEU A 114 -22.13 13.75 2.96
N ASP A 115 -22.70 14.57 2.07
CA ASP A 115 -24.13 14.91 2.08
C ASP A 115 -25.00 13.75 1.57
N ALA A 116 -24.40 12.80 0.85
CA ALA A 116 -25.01 11.56 0.40
C ALA A 116 -23.99 10.41 0.45
N PRO A 117 -24.42 9.15 0.63
CA PRO A 117 -23.52 8.00 0.58
C PRO A 117 -22.77 7.93 -0.75
N LEU A 118 -21.47 7.65 -0.71
CA LEU A 118 -20.69 7.41 -1.92
C LEU A 118 -21.15 6.11 -2.59
N GLN A 119 -21.45 6.18 -3.89
CA GLN A 119 -21.83 5.00 -4.67
C GLN A 119 -20.70 3.97 -4.66
N GLY A 120 -21.03 2.72 -4.33
CA GLY A 120 -20.09 1.60 -4.32
C GLY A 120 -19.31 1.40 -3.02
N LEU A 121 -19.53 2.23 -1.99
CA LEU A 121 -18.98 2.00 -0.65
C LEU A 121 -20.05 1.46 0.29
N ALA A 122 -19.69 0.43 1.08
CA ALA A 122 -20.60 -0.13 2.07
C ALA A 122 -20.90 0.93 3.17
N PRO A 123 -22.12 0.93 3.75
CA PRO A 123 -22.54 1.92 4.75
C PRO A 123 -21.69 1.94 6.04
N ALA A 124 -20.83 0.94 6.27
CA ALA A 124 -19.92 0.88 7.42
C ALA A 124 -18.66 1.78 7.30
N ILE A 125 -18.45 2.48 6.18
CA ILE A 125 -17.24 3.29 5.91
C ILE A 125 -17.44 4.76 6.34
N THR A 126 -18.62 5.15 6.83
CA THR A 126 -18.87 6.51 7.31
C THR A 126 -18.43 6.66 8.77
N CYS A 127 -17.48 7.55 9.02
CA CYS A 127 -17.19 8.03 10.38
C CYS A 127 -18.32 8.98 10.80
N THR A 128 -19.07 8.62 11.84
CA THR A 128 -20.08 9.47 12.49
C THR A 128 -19.47 10.42 13.50
#